data_AF-A0A1U9KM03-F1
#
_entry.id   AF-A0A1U9KM03-F1
#
_cell.length_a   1.000
_cell.length_b   1.000
_cell.length_c   1.000
_cell.angle_alpha   90.00
_cell.angle_beta   90.00
_cell.angle_gamma   90.00
#
_symmetry.space_group_name_H-M   'P 1'
#
loop_
_entity.id
_entity.type
_entity.pdbx_description
1 polymer ?
#
loop_
_entity_poly.entity_id
_entity_poly.type
_entity_poly.pdbx_seq_one_letter_code
_entity_poly.pdbx_strand_id
1 'polypeptide(L)' 'MAHPTDVSAPSPAPKSAARRLSRPTEVGSNSLPEAFASVRVPAAEAYWFRRFLAFVGPGYMVSVGYMDPGR' A
#
# COMPACT_ATOMS: atom_id res chain seq x y z
N MET A 1 -38.18 28.84 35.44
CA MET A 1 -37.08 27.99 35.95
C MET A 1 -36.55 27.19 34.78
N ALA A 2 -35.33 27.47 34.33
CA ALA A 2 -34.78 26.92 33.09
C ALA A 2 -34.31 25.48 33.29
N HIS A 3 -34.67 24.61 32.34
CA HIS A 3 -34.21 23.22 32.25
C HIS A 3 -32.74 23.16 31.80
N PRO A 4 -31.88 22.33 32.40
CA PRO A 4 -30.64 21.92 31.76
C PRO A 4 -30.90 20.71 30.86
N THR A 5 -30.82 20.91 29.55
CA THR A 5 -30.69 19.85 28.55
C THR A 5 -29.32 19.19 28.69
N ASP A 6 -29.30 17.88 28.92
CA ASP A 6 -28.11 17.03 28.91
C ASP A 6 -27.52 16.98 27.49
N VAL A 7 -26.31 17.52 27.32
CA VAL A 7 -25.61 17.55 26.04
C VAL A 7 -24.99 16.17 25.83
N SER A 8 -25.72 15.32 25.12
CA SER A 8 -25.21 14.06 24.58
C SER A 8 -24.01 14.35 23.66
N ALA A 9 -22.81 14.05 24.16
CA ALA A 9 -21.57 14.22 23.42
C ALA A 9 -21.54 13.29 22.18
N PRO A 10 -21.03 13.75 21.03
CA PRO A 10 -20.94 12.89 19.85
C PRO A 10 -19.91 11.78 20.10
N SER A 11 -20.37 10.54 19.95
CA SER A 11 -19.53 9.34 19.87
C SER A 11 -18.44 9.55 18.79
N PRO A 12 -17.14 9.41 19.10
CA PRO A 12 -16.11 9.53 18.09
C PRO A 12 -16.22 8.34 17.13
N ALA A 13 -16.63 8.64 15.90
CA ALA A 13 -16.63 7.70 14.79
C ALA A 13 -15.29 6.94 14.71
N PRO A 14 -15.29 5.63 14.41
CA PRO A 14 -14.05 4.89 14.19
C PRO A 14 -13.34 5.52 13.00
N LYS A 15 -12.23 6.22 13.25
CA LYS A 15 -11.36 6.76 12.21
C LYS A 15 -10.85 5.56 11.42
N SER A 16 -11.44 5.42 10.22
CA SER A 16 -11.19 4.45 9.17
C SER A 16 -9.85 3.71 9.31
N ALA A 17 -9.94 2.38 9.32
CA ALA A 17 -8.85 1.40 9.34
C ALA A 17 -7.94 1.45 8.08
N ALA A 18 -7.84 2.59 7.42
CA ALA A 18 -7.25 2.76 6.10
C ALA A 18 -5.72 2.93 6.10
N ARG A 19 -5.02 2.78 7.23
CA ARG A 19 -3.54 2.82 7.21
C ARG A 19 -2.90 2.10 8.40
N ARG A 20 -2.99 0.77 8.40
CA ARG A 20 -2.12 -0.10 9.22
C ARG A 20 -1.15 -0.89 8.34
N LEU A 21 -0.57 -0.22 7.33
CA LEU A 21 0.50 -0.82 6.51
C LEU A 21 1.87 -0.75 7.21
N SER A 22 1.98 0.04 8.28
CA SER A 22 3.19 0.20 9.07
C SER A 22 3.06 -0.60 10.37
N ARG A 23 3.32 -1.90 10.32
CA ARG A 23 3.75 -2.61 11.54
C ARG A 23 5.20 -2.20 11.84
N PRO A 24 5.63 -2.14 13.11
CA PRO A 24 7.02 -1.95 13.45
C PRO A 24 7.84 -3.05 12.76
N THR A 25 8.63 -2.66 11.76
CA THR A 25 9.55 -3.55 11.06
C THR A 25 10.80 -3.68 11.93
N GLU A 26 11.29 -4.90 12.12
CA GLU A 26 12.58 -5.11 12.78
C GLU A 26 13.67 -4.40 11.98
N VAL A 27 14.62 -3.78 12.69
CA VAL A 27 15.76 -3.08 12.08
C VAL A 27 16.55 -4.10 11.25
N GLY A 28 16.45 -4.01 9.92
CA GLY A 28 17.07 -4.95 8.97
C GLY A 28 16.11 -5.87 8.22
N SER A 29 14.80 -5.84 8.54
CA SER A 29 13.79 -6.60 7.79
C SER A 29 13.46 -5.94 6.44
N ASN A 30 13.38 -6.75 5.38
CA ASN A 30 13.02 -6.29 4.04
C ASN A 30 11.52 -5.96 3.96
N SER A 31 11.15 -4.91 3.23
CA SER A 31 9.75 -4.62 2.92
C SER A 31 9.11 -5.76 2.13
N LEU A 32 7.89 -6.19 2.52
CA LEU A 32 7.15 -7.32 1.94
C LEU A 32 8.01 -8.58 1.83
N PRO A 33 8.43 -9.17 2.97
CA PRO A 33 9.39 -10.29 2.96
C PRO A 33 8.92 -11.50 2.12
N GLU A 34 7.62 -11.71 1.98
CA GLU A 34 7.00 -12.74 1.14
C GLU A 34 7.22 -12.54 -0.37
N ALA A 35 7.47 -11.30 -0.81
CA ALA A 35 7.62 -10.94 -2.23
C ALA A 35 8.99 -10.31 -2.56
N PHE A 36 9.81 -10.03 -1.55
CA PHE A 36 11.13 -9.43 -1.70
C PHE A 36 12.02 -10.26 -2.63
N ALA A 37 12.55 -9.63 -3.69
CA ALA A 37 13.41 -10.26 -4.70
C ALA A 37 12.80 -11.53 -5.38
N SER A 38 11.48 -11.66 -5.40
CA SER A 38 10.78 -12.82 -5.99
C SER A 38 10.91 -12.91 -7.52
N VAL A 39 11.00 -11.77 -8.20
CA VAL A 39 11.15 -11.70 -9.66
C VAL A 39 12.62 -11.79 -10.04
N ARG A 40 13.02 -12.91 -10.66
CA ARG A 40 14.37 -13.07 -11.21
C ARG A 40 14.53 -12.23 -12.48
N VAL A 41 15.55 -11.38 -12.47
CA VAL A 41 15.87 -10.50 -13.60
C VAL A 41 16.95 -11.17 -14.46
N PRO A 42 16.87 -11.10 -15.80
CA PRO A 42 17.91 -11.60 -16.68
C PRO A 42 19.30 -11.03 -16.35
N ALA A 43 20.34 -11.87 -16.51
CA ALA A 43 21.75 -11.53 -16.28
C ALA A 43 22.23 -10.35 -17.15
N ALA A 44 23.39 -9.80 -16.82
CA ALA A 44 23.93 -8.61 -17.48
C ALA A 44 24.17 -8.81 -18.99
N GLU A 45 24.35 -10.04 -19.47
CA GLU A 45 24.48 -10.33 -20.91
C GLU A 45 23.13 -10.33 -21.66
N ALA A 46 21.99 -10.23 -20.98
CA ALA A 46 20.68 -10.18 -21.63
C ALA A 46 20.38 -8.78 -22.18
N TYR A 47 19.73 -8.74 -23.35
CA TYR A 47 19.27 -7.49 -23.96
C TYR A 47 18.44 -6.63 -22.99
N TRP A 48 18.70 -5.31 -22.99
CA TRP A 48 18.06 -4.34 -22.11
C TRP A 48 16.52 -4.42 -22.12
N PHE A 49 15.90 -4.67 -23.27
CA PHE A 49 14.43 -4.79 -23.37
C PHE A 49 13.88 -6.02 -22.62
N ARG A 50 14.62 -7.14 -22.58
CA ARG A 50 14.19 -8.35 -21.84
C ARG A 50 14.24 -8.10 -20.33
N ARG A 51 15.21 -7.29 -19.90
CA ARG A 51 15.33 -6.82 -18.53
C ARG A 51 14.21 -5.85 -18.16
N PHE A 52 13.83 -4.95 -19.05
CA PHE A 52 12.67 -4.07 -18.87
C PHE A 52 11.37 -4.86 -18.70
N LEU A 53 11.11 -5.85 -19.56
CA LEU A 53 9.90 -6.69 -19.51
C LEU A 53 9.73 -7.42 -18.16
N ALA A 54 10.82 -7.78 -17.49
CA ALA A 54 10.76 -8.41 -16.16
C ALA A 54 10.10 -7.51 -15.08
N PHE A 55 10.12 -6.19 -15.25
CA PHE A 55 9.54 -5.23 -14.31
C PHE A 55 8.17 -4.70 -14.72
N VAL A 56 7.69 -5.04 -15.93
CA VAL A 56 6.40 -4.54 -16.44
C VAL A 56 5.22 -5.03 -15.59
N GLY A 57 5.28 -6.24 -15.05
CA GLY A 57 4.22 -6.81 -14.20
C GLY A 57 3.90 -5.96 -12.96
N PRO A 58 4.87 -5.76 -12.05
CA PRO A 58 4.68 -4.89 -10.88
C PRO A 58 4.33 -3.44 -11.24
N GLY A 59 4.95 -2.88 -12.29
CA GLY A 59 4.66 -1.51 -12.74
C GLY A 59 3.21 -1.34 -13.21
N TYR A 60 2.69 -2.31 -13.98
CA TYR A 60 1.31 -2.29 -14.46
C TYR A 60 0.29 -2.37 -13.32
N MET A 61 0.54 -3.20 -12.30
CA MET A 61 -0.35 -3.28 -11.12
C MET A 61 -0.48 -1.94 -10.39
N VAL A 62 0.62 -1.17 -10.30
CA VAL A 62 0.60 0.19 -9.74
C VAL A 62 -0.22 1.11 -10.64
N SER A 63 0.03 1.09 -11.96
CA SER A 63 -0.70 1.92 -12.92
C SER A 63 -2.20 1.66 -12.93
N VAL A 64 -2.65 0.41 -12.81
CA VAL A 64 -4.08 0.08 -12.71
C VAL A 64 -4.72 0.72 -11.48
N GLY A 65 -4.02 0.78 -10.35
CA GLY A 65 -4.49 1.49 -9.15
C GLY A 65 -4.64 3.01 -9.34
N TYR A 66 -3.91 3.60 -10.29
CA TYR A 66 -4.14 4.99 -10.74
C TYR A 66 -5.31 5.11 -11.72
N MET A 67 -5.62 4.04 -12.45
CA MET A 67 -6.73 3.98 -13.41
C MET A 67 -8.06 3.52 -12.80
N ASP A 68 -8.13 3.29 -11.47
CA ASP A 68 -9.36 2.98 -10.73
C ASP A 68 -10.48 3.98 -11.11
N PRO A 69 -11.46 3.58 -11.97
CA PRO A 69 -12.35 4.49 -12.68
C PRO A 69 -13.53 4.92 -11.79
N GLY A 70 -13.22 5.40 -10.59
CA GLY A 70 -14.17 5.67 -9.51
C GLY A 70 -13.82 6.89 -8.67
N ARG A 71 -12.98 7.78 -9.20
CA ARG A 71 -12.80 9.15 -8.71
C ARG A 71 -13.09 10.14 -9.83
#